data_AF-A0A951I2D7-F1
#
_entry.id   AF-A0A951I2D7-F1
#
_cell.length_a   1.000
_cell.length_b   1.000
_cell.length_c   1.000
_cell.angle_alpha   90.00
_cell.angle_beta   90.00
_cell.angle_gamma   90.00
#
_symmetry.space_group_name_H-M   'P 1'
#
loop_
_entity.id
_entity.type
_entity.pdbx_description
1 polymer ?
#
loop_
_entity_poly.entity_id
_entity_poly.type
_entity_poly.pdbx_seq_one_letter_code
_entity_poly.pdbx_strand_id
1 'polypeptide(L)'
;MKTDKSRRKFLRVLPLGIFAGMAGVLAAAAFRFLRPVAAAQREAVWLDVAPVSELKGEKPLLRTVLAERSAGWSVTLEEQQVFILPAQKHQALSSMCPHEGCNVVWRDETNNFFCPCHDSAFAPDGERVSGPARRGLDPLPSREKDGILQVQYQTFVNNIKERIPRA
;
A
#
# COMPACT_ATOMS: atom_id res chain seq x y z
N MET A 1 -13.04 70.08 12.74
CA MET A 1 -13.07 68.94 11.79
C MET A 1 -13.86 67.77 12.41
N LYS A 2 -15.17 67.66 12.17
CA LYS A 2 -15.99 66.55 12.69
C LYS A 2 -15.70 65.29 11.87
N THR A 3 -14.94 64.36 12.42
CA THR A 3 -14.66 63.08 11.79
C THR A 3 -15.93 62.22 11.79
N ASP A 4 -16.49 61.98 10.60
CA ASP A 4 -17.68 61.16 10.39
C ASP A 4 -17.51 59.77 11.03
N LYS A 5 -18.45 59.39 11.92
CA LYS A 5 -18.45 58.10 12.63
C LYS A 5 -18.49 56.93 11.64
N SER A 6 -19.11 57.10 10.46
CA SER A 6 -19.18 56.09 9.40
C SER A 6 -17.79 55.78 8.83
N ARG A 7 -17.02 56.80 8.47
CA ARG A 7 -15.64 56.66 7.94
C ARG A 7 -14.70 55.98 8.93
N ARG A 8 -14.80 56.32 10.22
CA ARG A 8 -13.99 55.67 11.27
C ARG A 8 -14.38 54.21 11.50
N LYS A 9 -15.66 53.87 11.38
CA LYS A 9 -16.11 52.47 11.45
C LYS A 9 -15.61 51.68 10.24
N PHE A 10 -15.71 52.25 9.05
CA PHE A 10 -15.21 51.64 7.81
C PHE A 10 -13.70 51.34 7.87
N LEU A 11 -12.88 52.33 8.26
CA LEU A 11 -11.42 52.17 8.36
C LEU A 11 -10.99 51.19 9.46
N ARG A 12 -11.85 50.89 10.45
CA ARG A 12 -11.59 49.86 11.47
C ARG A 12 -11.95 48.45 11.01
N VAL A 13 -13.00 48.31 10.21
CA VAL A 13 -13.54 47.00 9.77
C VAL A 13 -12.84 46.47 8.52
N LEU A 14 -12.47 47.36 7.58
CA LEU A 14 -11.81 46.98 6.34
C LEU A 14 -10.54 46.12 6.54
N PRO A 15 -9.56 46.50 7.38
CA PRO A 15 -8.37 45.67 7.58
C PRO A 15 -8.69 44.30 8.20
N LEU A 16 -9.67 44.22 9.11
CA LEU A 16 -10.11 42.94 9.68
C LEU A 16 -10.72 42.01 8.62
N GLY A 17 -11.49 42.57 7.68
CA GLY A 17 -12.02 41.83 6.53
C GLY A 17 -10.91 41.33 5.60
N ILE A 18 -9.89 42.14 5.35
CA ILE A 18 -8.72 41.74 4.55
C ILE A 18 -7.94 40.61 5.24
N PHE A 19 -7.65 40.74 6.53
CA PHE A 19 -6.97 39.69 7.30
C PHE A 19 -7.77 38.39 7.36
N ALA A 20 -9.09 38.47 7.57
CA ALA A 20 -9.96 37.30 7.53
C ALA A 20 -9.97 36.63 6.14
N GLY A 21 -9.98 37.43 5.07
CA GLY A 21 -9.88 36.93 3.70
C GLY A 21 -8.55 36.21 3.44
N MET A 22 -7.43 36.82 3.83
CA MET A 22 -6.09 36.22 3.71
C MET A 22 -5.98 34.93 4.53
N ALA A 23 -6.46 34.94 5.78
CA ALA A 23 -6.47 33.76 6.64
C ALA A 23 -7.33 32.64 6.03
N GLY A 24 -8.47 32.98 5.43
CA GLY A 24 -9.33 32.02 4.72
C GLY A 24 -8.62 31.38 3.52
N VAL A 25 -7.90 32.16 2.72
CA VAL A 25 -7.13 31.64 1.57
C VAL A 25 -5.99 30.72 2.04
N LEU A 26 -5.25 31.12 3.07
CA LEU A 26 -4.17 30.31 3.64
C LEU A 26 -4.72 29.02 4.26
N ALA A 27 -5.84 29.09 4.98
CA ALA A 27 -6.50 27.92 5.54
C ALA A 27 -6.98 26.96 4.44
N ALA A 28 -7.55 27.47 3.35
CA ALA A 28 -7.97 26.65 2.21
C ALA A 28 -6.78 26.00 1.50
N ALA A 29 -5.67 26.73 1.32
CA ALA A 29 -4.44 26.19 0.74
C ALA A 29 -3.81 25.11 1.63
N ALA A 30 -3.70 25.37 2.94
CA ALA A 30 -3.21 24.40 3.92
C ALA A 30 -4.09 23.14 3.95
N PHE A 31 -5.41 23.31 3.94
CA PHE A 31 -6.35 22.18 3.90
C PHE A 31 -6.21 21.37 2.61
N ARG A 32 -6.02 22.01 1.46
CA ARG A 32 -5.78 21.31 0.19
C ARG A 32 -4.44 20.58 0.17
N PHE A 33 -3.41 21.14 0.79
CA PHE A 33 -2.08 20.54 0.89
C PHE A 33 -2.02 19.38 1.89
N LEU A 34 -2.74 19.48 3.01
CA LEU A 34 -2.79 18.46 4.05
C LEU A 34 -3.79 17.34 3.77
N ARG A 35 -4.72 17.55 2.83
CA ARG A 35 -5.56 16.47 2.35
C ARG A 35 -4.66 15.45 1.67
N PRO A 36 -4.66 14.18 2.11
CA PRO A 36 -4.07 13.13 1.29
C PRO A 36 -4.75 13.25 -0.07
N VAL A 37 -3.97 13.31 -1.16
CA VAL A 37 -4.51 13.08 -2.49
C VAL A 37 -5.18 11.74 -2.37
N ALA A 38 -6.52 11.74 -2.24
CA ALA A 38 -7.31 10.54 -2.15
C ALA A 38 -6.85 9.71 -3.33
N ALA A 39 -6.18 8.59 -3.03
CA ALA A 39 -5.47 7.72 -3.96
C ALA A 39 -6.02 7.97 -5.35
N ALA A 40 -5.36 8.85 -6.11
CA ALA A 40 -5.76 9.05 -7.50
C ALA A 40 -5.69 7.63 -8.05
N GLN A 41 -6.83 7.05 -8.43
CA GLN A 41 -6.93 5.62 -8.71
C GLN A 41 -5.92 5.33 -9.81
N ARG A 42 -4.72 4.91 -9.40
CA ARG A 42 -3.66 4.60 -10.33
C ARG A 42 -4.11 3.32 -10.98
N GLU A 43 -4.13 3.33 -12.31
CA GLU A 43 -4.42 2.12 -13.07
C GLU A 43 -3.57 0.98 -12.52
N ALA A 44 -4.16 -0.20 -12.47
CA ALA A 44 -3.48 -1.41 -12.03
C ALA A 44 -2.16 -1.60 -12.79
N VAL A 45 -1.03 -1.33 -12.12
CA VAL A 45 0.30 -1.55 -12.69
C VAL A 45 0.60 -3.04 -12.62
N TRP A 46 0.78 -3.64 -13.79
CA TRP A 46 1.16 -5.04 -13.92
C TRP A 46 2.69 -5.12 -14.03
N LEU A 47 3.30 -5.85 -13.10
CA LEU A 47 4.74 -6.03 -13.00
C LEU A 47 5.13 -7.41 -13.51
N ASP A 48 6.10 -7.47 -14.41
CA ASP A 48 6.64 -8.73 -14.93
C ASP A 48 7.46 -9.43 -13.82
N VAL A 49 7.14 -10.69 -13.55
CA VAL A 49 7.81 -11.48 -12.50
C VAL A 49 8.85 -12.41 -13.10
N ALA A 50 8.43 -13.31 -13.98
CA ALA A 50 9.27 -14.30 -14.65
C ALA A 50 8.52 -14.97 -15.81
N PRO A 51 9.23 -15.60 -16.77
CA PRO A 51 8.63 -16.51 -17.74
C PRO A 51 7.96 -17.70 -17.06
N VAL A 52 6.76 -18.06 -17.51
CA VAL A 52 5.99 -19.20 -16.97
C VAL A 52 6.72 -20.54 -17.14
N SER A 53 7.54 -20.66 -18.17
CA SER A 53 8.38 -21.84 -18.41
C SER A 53 9.41 -22.12 -17.30
N GLU A 54 9.79 -21.11 -16.52
CA GLU A 54 10.73 -21.19 -15.40
C GLU A 54 10.03 -21.47 -14.06
N LEU A 55 8.72 -21.27 -13.99
CA LEU A 55 7.91 -21.42 -12.78
C LEU A 55 7.44 -22.87 -12.63
N LYS A 56 8.37 -23.76 -12.30
CA LYS A 56 8.11 -25.20 -12.14
C LYS A 56 8.48 -25.68 -10.73
N GLY A 57 7.85 -26.78 -10.34
CA GLY A 57 8.10 -27.46 -9.07
C GLY A 57 6.92 -27.38 -8.10
N GLU A 58 7.09 -28.00 -6.94
CA GLU A 58 6.04 -28.05 -5.91
C GLU A 58 6.17 -26.93 -4.88
N LYS A 59 7.39 -26.38 -4.74
CA LYS A 59 7.72 -25.40 -3.71
C LYS A 59 7.42 -23.97 -4.15
N PRO A 60 7.07 -23.06 -3.21
CA PRO A 60 6.97 -21.64 -3.49
C PRO A 60 8.31 -21.06 -3.98
N LEU A 61 8.26 -20.23 -5.02
CA LEU A 61 9.39 -19.53 -5.58
C LEU A 61 9.35 -18.07 -5.15
N LEU A 62 10.41 -17.60 -4.48
CA LEU A 62 10.56 -16.18 -4.14
C LEU A 62 11.01 -15.40 -5.38
N ARG A 63 10.34 -14.28 -5.65
CA ARG A 63 10.69 -13.35 -6.74
C ARG A 63 10.63 -11.91 -6.21
N THR A 64 11.39 -11.05 -6.86
CA THR A 64 11.42 -9.62 -6.55
C THR A 64 10.77 -8.85 -7.68
N VAL A 65 9.89 -7.92 -7.34
CA VAL A 65 9.26 -6.99 -8.28
C VAL A 65 9.59 -5.56 -7.87
N LEU A 66 9.78 -4.67 -8.85
CA LEU A 66 9.95 -3.24 -8.60
C LEU A 66 8.57 -2.59 -8.55
N ALA A 67 8.03 -2.41 -7.36
CA ALA A 67 6.72 -1.80 -7.16
C ALA A 67 6.85 -0.31 -6.82
N GLU A 68 5.96 0.51 -7.37
CA GLU A 68 5.85 1.89 -6.94
C GLU A 68 5.22 1.97 -5.54
N ARG A 69 5.86 2.74 -4.66
CA ARG A 69 5.31 3.17 -3.39
C ARG A 69 5.07 4.67 -3.42
N SER A 70 3.83 5.07 -3.16
CA SER A 70 3.47 6.47 -2.93
C SER A 70 3.45 6.79 -1.43
N ALA A 71 4.21 7.81 -1.03
CA ALA A 71 4.16 8.40 0.30
C ALA A 71 3.83 9.89 0.17
N GLY A 72 2.54 10.22 0.24
CA GLY A 72 2.04 11.55 -0.07
C GLY A 72 2.27 11.91 -1.53
N TRP A 73 3.16 12.86 -1.79
CA TRP A 73 3.50 13.34 -3.13
C TRP A 73 4.70 12.61 -3.74
N SER A 74 5.47 11.88 -2.93
CA SER A 74 6.66 11.16 -3.37
C SER A 74 6.28 9.78 -3.92
N VAL A 75 6.79 9.46 -5.10
CA VAL A 75 6.74 8.11 -5.68
C VAL A 75 8.16 7.56 -5.72
N THR A 76 8.34 6.35 -5.21
CA THR A 76 9.63 5.66 -5.22
C THR A 76 9.43 4.24 -5.71
N LEU A 77 10.36 3.74 -6.52
CA LEU A 77 10.40 2.33 -6.89
C LEU A 77 11.11 1.57 -5.77
N GLU A 78 10.41 0.63 -5.16
CA GLU A 78 10.95 -0.23 -4.12
C GLU A 78 10.93 -1.69 -4.60
N GLU A 79 12.00 -2.42 -4.30
CA GLU A 79 12.03 -3.87 -4.46
C GLU A 79 11.11 -4.52 -3.44
N GLN A 80 10.14 -5.29 -3.93
CA GLN A 80 9.17 -6.00 -3.11
C GLN A 80 9.24 -7.49 -3.41
N GLN A 81 9.13 -8.30 -2.36
CA GLN A 81 9.20 -9.75 -2.46
C GLN A 81 7.81 -10.36 -2.61
N VAL A 82 7.64 -11.25 -3.59
CA VAL A 82 6.42 -12.01 -3.84
C VAL A 82 6.75 -13.50 -3.93
N PHE A 83 5.88 -14.33 -3.38
CA PHE A 83 5.95 -15.77 -3.55
C PHE A 83 5.04 -16.20 -4.70
N ILE A 84 5.58 -16.96 -5.63
CA ILE A 84 4.81 -17.63 -6.68
C ILE A 84 4.66 -19.09 -6.29
N LEU A 85 3.45 -19.63 -6.37
CA LEU A 85 3.14 -21.02 -6.03
C LEU A 85 2.87 -21.78 -7.33
N PRO A 86 3.88 -22.46 -7.92
CA PRO A 86 3.71 -23.11 -9.21
C PRO A 86 2.62 -24.18 -9.19
N ALA A 87 2.58 -24.99 -8.11
CA ALA A 87 1.58 -26.03 -7.89
C ALA A 87 0.14 -25.53 -7.80
N GLN A 88 -0.07 -24.23 -7.52
CA GLN A 88 -1.38 -23.62 -7.36
C GLN A 88 -1.69 -22.66 -8.52
N LYS A 89 -1.50 -23.14 -9.75
CA LYS A 89 -1.71 -22.35 -10.98
C LYS A 89 -0.97 -21.00 -10.96
N HIS A 90 0.23 -21.00 -10.38
CA HIS A 90 1.10 -19.83 -10.31
C HIS A 90 0.47 -18.66 -9.54
N GLN A 91 -0.34 -18.99 -8.52
CA GLN A 91 -0.86 -18.00 -7.59
C GLN A 91 0.28 -17.20 -6.98
N ALA A 92 0.10 -15.87 -6.92
CA ALA A 92 1.03 -14.96 -6.28
C ALA A 92 0.54 -14.62 -4.87
N LEU A 93 1.42 -14.73 -3.89
CA LEU A 93 1.21 -14.30 -2.51
C LEU A 93 2.22 -13.20 -2.15
N SER A 94 1.77 -12.19 -1.41
CA SER A 94 2.67 -11.23 -0.79
C SER A 94 3.57 -11.94 0.23
N SER A 95 4.86 -11.62 0.23
CA SER A 95 5.77 -12.04 1.30
C SER A 95 5.52 -11.27 2.61
N MET A 96 4.69 -10.22 2.58
CA MET A 96 4.43 -9.39 3.74
C MET A 96 3.50 -10.08 4.73
N CYS A 97 3.96 -10.24 5.97
CA CYS A 97 3.16 -10.79 7.06
C CYS A 97 1.99 -9.85 7.38
N PRO A 98 0.73 -10.33 7.37
CA PRO A 98 -0.44 -9.50 7.69
C PRO A 98 -0.50 -8.99 9.14
N HIS A 99 0.40 -9.43 10.02
CA HIS A 99 0.49 -8.94 11.39
C HIS A 99 0.97 -7.49 11.42
N GLU A 100 2.26 -7.25 11.12
CA GLU A 100 2.89 -5.92 11.19
C GLU A 100 3.81 -5.64 9.99
N GLY A 101 3.77 -6.46 8.94
CA GLY A 101 4.41 -6.17 7.66
C GLY A 101 5.84 -6.70 7.46
N CYS A 102 6.34 -7.56 8.35
CA CYS A 102 7.63 -8.24 8.14
C CYS A 102 7.58 -9.22 6.96
N ASN A 103 8.67 -9.40 6.23
CA ASN A 103 8.75 -10.44 5.21
C ASN A 103 8.77 -11.84 5.85
N VAL A 104 7.96 -12.76 5.32
CA VAL A 104 7.95 -14.16 5.69
C VAL A 104 8.97 -14.93 4.84
N VAL A 105 9.50 -16.01 5.41
CA VAL A 105 10.40 -16.93 4.72
C VAL A 105 9.71 -18.26 4.51
N TRP A 106 10.01 -18.94 3.41
CA TRP A 106 9.63 -20.34 3.22
C TRP A 106 10.63 -21.25 3.98
N ARG A 107 10.13 -22.21 4.74
CA ARG A 107 10.95 -23.25 5.39
C ARG A 107 10.66 -24.60 4.78
N ASP A 108 11.66 -25.16 4.12
CA ASP A 108 11.55 -26.44 3.44
C ASP A 108 11.37 -27.61 4.42
N GLU A 109 11.96 -27.52 5.61
CA GLU A 109 11.96 -28.60 6.60
C GLU A 109 10.57 -28.82 7.20
N THR A 110 9.80 -27.74 7.33
CA THR A 110 8.46 -27.75 7.91
C THR A 110 7.36 -27.47 6.88
N ASN A 111 7.74 -27.31 5.60
CA ASN A 111 6.84 -27.08 4.47
C ASN A 111 5.83 -25.95 4.77
N ASN A 112 6.32 -24.80 5.25
CA ASN A 112 5.48 -23.70 5.70
C ASN A 112 6.15 -22.33 5.49
N PHE A 113 5.35 -21.27 5.42
CA PHE A 113 5.87 -19.91 5.56
C PHE A 113 5.97 -19.54 7.03
N PHE A 114 7.03 -18.83 7.39
CA PHE A 114 7.33 -18.44 8.75
C PHE A 114 7.74 -16.97 8.83
N CYS A 115 7.15 -16.23 9.76
CA CYS A 115 7.47 -14.85 10.05
C CYS A 115 8.37 -14.77 11.30
N PRO A 116 9.65 -14.37 11.17
CA PRO A 116 10.60 -14.36 12.28
C PRO A 116 10.36 -13.24 13.31
N CYS A 117 9.47 -12.29 13.02
CA CYS A 117 9.25 -11.15 13.92
C CYS A 117 8.45 -11.53 15.18
N HIS A 118 7.42 -12.37 15.03
CA HIS A 118 6.50 -12.74 16.11
C HIS A 118 5.94 -14.16 15.90
N ASP A 119 6.70 -15.02 15.22
CA ASP A 119 6.43 -16.45 15.03
C ASP A 119 5.06 -16.79 14.42
N SER A 120 4.58 -15.97 13.48
CA SER A 120 3.42 -16.36 12.67
C SER A 120 3.82 -17.40 11.64
N ALA A 121 3.02 -18.46 11.53
CA ALA A 121 3.21 -19.50 10.53
C ALA A 121 2.01 -19.60 9.58
N PHE A 122 2.30 -19.94 8.33
CA PHE A 122 1.30 -20.10 7.28
C PHE A 122 1.54 -21.40 6.50
N ALA A 123 0.48 -22.06 6.09
CA ALA A 123 0.51 -23.30 5.31
C ALA A 123 1.07 -23.05 3.88
N PRO A 124 1.39 -24.10 3.11
CA PRO A 124 1.91 -23.97 1.73
C PRO A 124 1.05 -23.13 0.78
N ASP A 125 -0.24 -22.99 1.05
CA ASP A 125 -1.21 -22.15 0.32
C ASP A 125 -1.34 -20.72 0.88
N GLY A 126 -0.58 -20.40 1.92
CA GLY A 126 -0.62 -19.12 2.61
C GLY A 126 -1.69 -19.02 3.69
N GLU A 127 -2.48 -20.07 3.97
CA GLU A 127 -3.45 -20.03 5.06
C GLU A 127 -2.76 -19.87 6.41
N ARG A 128 -3.35 -19.10 7.33
CA ARG A 128 -2.78 -18.88 8.65
C ARG A 128 -2.86 -20.16 9.48
N VAL A 129 -1.72 -20.57 10.04
CA VAL A 129 -1.62 -21.71 10.96
C VAL A 129 -1.53 -21.22 12.42
N SER A 130 -0.59 -20.32 12.73
CA SER A 130 -0.33 -19.88 14.11
C SER A 130 0.23 -18.46 14.21
N GLY A 131 0.41 -17.98 15.44
CA GLY A 131 0.95 -16.66 15.77
C GLY A 131 -0.09 -15.52 15.73
N PRO A 132 0.35 -14.27 15.91
CA PRO A 132 -0.53 -13.11 16.10
C PRO A 132 -1.17 -12.57 14.81
N ALA A 133 -0.72 -12.99 13.62
CA ALA A 133 -1.38 -12.60 12.36
C ALA A 133 -2.89 -12.91 12.43
N ARG A 134 -3.76 -12.04 11.90
CA ARG A 134 -5.23 -12.23 11.98
C ARG A 134 -5.84 -12.94 10.76
N ARG A 135 -5.05 -13.13 9.70
CA ARG A 135 -5.42 -13.76 8.43
C ARG A 135 -4.21 -14.43 7.80
N GLY A 136 -4.44 -15.25 6.77
CA GLY A 136 -3.39 -15.83 5.94
C GLY A 136 -2.67 -14.77 5.09
N LEU A 137 -1.59 -15.17 4.41
CA LEU A 137 -0.88 -14.31 3.46
C LEU A 137 -1.85 -13.72 2.43
N ASP A 138 -1.49 -12.53 1.95
CA ASP A 138 -2.36 -11.78 1.06
C ASP A 138 -2.13 -12.21 -0.40
N PRO A 139 -3.15 -12.73 -1.09
CA PRO A 139 -3.02 -13.04 -2.50
C PRO A 139 -2.92 -11.76 -3.32
N LEU A 140 -2.07 -11.79 -4.34
CA LEU A 140 -1.89 -10.72 -5.30
C LEU A 140 -2.57 -11.12 -6.62
N PRO A 141 -3.32 -10.20 -7.28
CA PRO A 141 -3.81 -10.47 -8.62
C PRO A 141 -2.64 -10.81 -9.54
N SER A 142 -2.73 -11.96 -10.20
CA SER A 142 -1.72 -12.40 -11.17
C SER A 142 -2.39 -12.81 -12.48
N ARG A 143 -1.65 -12.67 -13.57
CA ARG A 143 -2.08 -13.12 -14.90
C ARG A 143 -0.87 -13.56 -15.72
N GLU A 144 -1.07 -14.53 -16.59
CA GLU A 144 -0.11 -14.86 -17.63
C GLU A 144 -0.42 -14.02 -18.87
N LYS A 145 0.59 -13.33 -19.40
CA LYS A 145 0.49 -12.58 -20.66
C LYS A 145 1.78 -12.78 -21.45
N ASP A 146 1.65 -13.19 -22.71
CA ASP A 146 2.79 -13.41 -23.61
C ASP A 146 3.84 -14.39 -23.04
N GLY A 147 3.41 -15.40 -22.27
CA GLY A 147 4.27 -16.38 -21.61
C GLY A 147 5.00 -15.87 -20.36
N ILE A 148 4.70 -14.65 -19.90
CA ILE A 148 5.25 -14.03 -18.69
C ILE A 148 4.18 -13.96 -17.63
N LEU A 149 4.52 -14.36 -16.39
CA LEU A 149 3.66 -14.13 -15.23
C LEU A 149 3.80 -12.67 -14.79
N GLN A 150 2.67 -11.96 -14.80
CA GLN A 150 2.54 -10.61 -14.29
C GLN A 150 1.80 -10.60 -12.97
N VAL A 151 2.18 -9.70 -12.06
CA VAL A 151 1.49 -9.48 -10.79
C VAL A 151 1.13 -8.02 -10.60
N GLN A 152 -0.03 -7.76 -10.03
CA GLN A 152 -0.39 -6.45 -9.53
C GLN A 152 0.02 -6.37 -8.06
N TYR A 153 1.14 -5.71 -7.78
CA TYR A 153 1.59 -5.56 -6.39
C TYR A 153 0.70 -4.54 -5.67
N GLN A 154 0.19 -4.95 -4.51
CA GLN A 154 -0.57 -4.10 -3.61
C GLN A 154 -0.32 -4.52 -2.17
N THR A 155 -0.38 -3.55 -1.26
CA THR A 155 -0.31 -3.81 0.18
C THR A 155 -1.69 -3.72 0.79
N PHE A 156 -1.87 -4.32 1.97
CA PHE A 156 -3.14 -4.35 2.65
C PHE A 156 -2.99 -3.81 4.07
N VAL A 157 -4.07 -3.36 4.69
CA VAL A 157 -4.06 -2.94 6.09
C VAL A 157 -3.67 -4.13 6.96
N ASN A 158 -2.72 -3.90 7.87
CA ASN A 158 -2.16 -4.92 8.76
C ASN A 158 -3.05 -5.08 10.00
N ASN A 159 -2.87 -6.19 10.72
CA ASN A 159 -3.49 -6.48 12.01
C ASN A 159 -5.04 -6.44 12.01
N ILE A 160 -5.65 -6.74 10.87
CA ILE A 160 -7.11 -6.91 10.69
C ILE A 160 -7.41 -8.19 9.91
N LYS A 161 -8.64 -8.71 10.01
CA LYS A 161 -9.03 -9.94 9.31
C LYS A 161 -9.34 -9.70 7.83
N GLU A 162 -9.85 -8.52 7.52
CA GLU A 162 -10.34 -8.10 6.21
C GLU A 162 -9.17 -7.64 5.32
N ARG A 163 -9.18 -8.02 4.04
CA ARG A 163 -8.17 -7.58 3.08
C ARG A 163 -8.56 -6.25 2.46
N ILE A 164 -8.22 -5.17 3.15
CA ILE A 164 -8.44 -3.80 2.69
C ILE A 164 -7.14 -3.30 2.03
N PRO A 165 -7.09 -3.08 0.70
CA PRO A 165 -5.90 -2.54 0.05
C PRO A 165 -5.52 -1.15 0.60
N ARG A 166 -4.22 -0.88 0.74
CA ARG A 166 -3.72 0.46 1.06
C ARG A 166 -3.60 1.28 -0.22
N ALA A 167 -4.04 2.53 -0.10
CA ALA A 167 -3.92 3.58 -1.09
C ALA A 167 -2.50 4.14 -1.17
#